data_AF-A0A950VQX1-F1
#
_entry.id   AF-A0A950VQX1-F1
#
_cell.length_a   1.000
_cell.length_b   1.000
_cell.length_c   1.000
_cell.angle_alpha   90.00
_cell.angle_beta   90.00
_cell.angle_gamma   90.00
#
_symmetry.space_group_name_H-M   'P 1'
#
loop_
_entity.id
_entity.type
_entity.pdbx_description
1 polymer ?
#
loop_
_entity_poly.entity_id
_entity_poly.type
_entity_poly.pdbx_seq_one_letter_code
_entity_poly.pdbx_strand_id
1 'polypeptide(L)'
;ILIAVFGVYALLAARQGTQEPDLIGPAATIGRLPTAARRLSVLALFVFAGVVIALSAEPFADGLVHTGARLGIDEFLLVQWLAPLASETPEFLVAALLALRGKAVTGITLLLSAKVNQWTLLIGSLPLAFSLGAGHLAGLPLDARQTGEVLLTAAQSLFGVAVLASLSFELSEAMLLAGIFVAQLIAGGVLRAALHESESANIELYVVSIIYIVLGLLFLFHARDTLRRLVRGDHTVMEPTDLDGEAEQPYAA
;
A
#
# COMPACT_ATOMS: atom_id res chain seq x y z
N ILE A 1 -13.99 -13.32 4.42
CA ILE A 1 -14.42 -12.43 3.31
C ILE A 1 -13.21 -11.77 2.64
N LEU A 2 -12.41 -10.97 3.36
CA LEU A 2 -11.28 -10.23 2.77
C LEU A 2 -10.26 -11.11 2.03
N ILE A 3 -9.87 -12.26 2.60
CA ILE A 3 -8.98 -13.23 1.94
C ILE A 3 -9.59 -13.76 0.62
N ALA A 4 -10.91 -13.98 0.59
CA ALA A 4 -11.58 -14.44 -0.62
C ALA A 4 -11.61 -13.35 -1.70
N VAL A 5 -11.82 -12.09 -1.30
CA VAL A 5 -11.72 -10.92 -2.21
C VAL A 5 -10.32 -10.85 -2.81
N PHE A 6 -9.27 -11.02 -1.99
CA PHE A 6 -7.90 -11.09 -2.50
C PHE A 6 -7.68 -12.27 -3.46
N GLY A 7 -8.23 -13.45 -3.14
CA GLY A 7 -8.14 -14.62 -4.03
C GLY A 7 -8.78 -14.38 -5.40
N VAL A 8 -9.94 -13.71 -5.44
CA VAL A 8 -10.57 -13.29 -6.70
C VAL A 8 -9.71 -12.27 -7.43
N TYR A 9 -9.19 -11.26 -6.73
CA TYR A 9 -8.27 -10.28 -7.32
C TYR A 9 -7.04 -10.95 -7.95
N ALA A 10 -6.38 -11.86 -7.23
CA ALA A 10 -5.21 -12.58 -7.71
C ALA A 10 -5.53 -13.46 -8.94
N LEU A 11 -6.70 -14.13 -8.93
CA LEU A 11 -7.16 -14.91 -10.08
C LEU A 11 -7.40 -14.04 -11.33
N LEU A 12 -7.98 -12.86 -11.15
CA LEU A 12 -8.23 -11.93 -12.25
C LEU A 12 -6.93 -11.33 -12.77
N ALA A 13 -6.02 -10.93 -11.87
CA ALA A 13 -4.71 -10.40 -12.21
C ALA A 13 -3.87 -11.44 -12.99
N ALA A 14 -3.90 -12.71 -12.58
CA ALA A 14 -3.17 -13.79 -13.24
C ALA A 14 -3.66 -14.10 -14.68
N ARG A 15 -4.85 -13.61 -15.05
CA ARG A 15 -5.42 -13.77 -16.41
C ARG A 15 -5.08 -12.61 -17.34
N GLN A 16 -4.48 -11.53 -16.84
CA GLN A 16 -4.09 -10.40 -17.67
C GLN A 16 -2.81 -10.73 -18.46
N GLY A 17 -2.69 -10.16 -19.67
CA GLY A 17 -1.52 -10.33 -20.52
C GLY A 17 -0.26 -9.90 -19.79
N THR A 18 0.71 -10.82 -19.65
CA THR A 18 1.99 -10.52 -19.00
C THR A 18 2.98 -10.06 -20.06
N GLN A 19 3.51 -8.85 -19.93
CA GLN A 19 4.68 -8.43 -20.70
C GLN A 19 5.92 -9.14 -20.14
N GLU A 20 6.86 -9.52 -21.01
CA GLU A 20 8.13 -10.06 -20.52
C GLU A 20 8.82 -9.02 -19.61
N PRO A 21 9.16 -9.39 -18.37
CA PRO A 21 9.76 -8.45 -17.45
C PRO A 21 11.18 -8.11 -17.89
N ASP A 22 11.46 -6.82 -18.00
CA ASP A 22 12.81 -6.29 -18.23
C ASP A 22 13.67 -6.52 -16.98
N LEU A 23 14.49 -7.57 -17.01
CA LEU A 23 15.35 -7.94 -15.89
C LEU A 23 16.55 -6.99 -15.82
N ILE A 24 16.69 -6.31 -14.68
CA ILE A 24 17.78 -5.38 -14.40
C ILE A 24 18.53 -5.77 -13.11
N GLY A 25 19.83 -5.42 -13.06
CA GLY A 25 20.66 -5.59 -11.87
C GLY A 25 20.77 -7.05 -11.41
N PRO A 26 20.61 -7.35 -10.10
CA PRO A 26 20.71 -8.71 -9.57
C PRO A 26 19.76 -9.71 -10.24
N ALA A 27 18.55 -9.27 -10.62
CA ALA A 27 17.58 -10.11 -11.31
C ALA A 27 18.08 -10.53 -12.71
N ALA A 28 18.76 -9.63 -13.43
CA ALA A 28 19.38 -9.94 -14.72
C ALA A 28 20.51 -10.98 -14.59
N THR A 29 21.36 -10.83 -13.56
CA THR A 29 22.45 -11.77 -13.28
C THR A 29 21.92 -13.17 -13.02
N ILE A 30 20.88 -13.30 -12.19
CA ILE A 30 20.23 -14.58 -11.92
C ILE A 30 19.49 -15.11 -13.16
N GLY A 31 18.85 -14.21 -13.93
CA GLY A 31 18.11 -14.53 -15.16
C GLY A 31 18.95 -15.23 -16.23
N ARG A 32 20.23 -14.88 -16.33
CA ARG A 32 21.22 -15.43 -17.29
C ARG A 32 21.74 -16.82 -16.93
N LEU A 33 21.50 -17.32 -15.72
CA LEU A 33 21.94 -18.66 -15.32
C LEU A 33 21.18 -19.77 -16.07
N PRO A 34 21.79 -20.96 -16.26
CA PRO A 34 21.08 -22.14 -16.73
C PRO A 34 19.85 -22.44 -15.86
N THR A 35 18.80 -23.00 -16.44
CA THR A 35 17.47 -23.13 -15.80
C THR A 35 17.51 -23.73 -14.38
N ALA A 36 18.31 -24.78 -14.18
CA ALA A 36 18.44 -25.44 -12.88
C ALA A 36 19.09 -24.51 -11.83
N ALA A 37 20.23 -23.89 -12.18
CA ALA A 37 20.93 -22.94 -11.33
C ALA A 37 20.05 -21.72 -11.02
N ARG A 38 19.35 -21.17 -12.03
CA ARG A 38 18.42 -20.04 -11.85
C ARG A 38 17.32 -20.36 -10.83
N ARG A 39 16.64 -21.50 -10.99
CA ARG A 39 15.55 -21.93 -10.08
C ARG A 39 16.08 -22.19 -8.67
N LEU A 40 17.24 -22.84 -8.55
CA LEU A 40 17.85 -23.10 -7.25
C LEU A 40 18.24 -21.80 -6.55
N SER A 41 18.84 -20.84 -7.27
CA SER A 41 19.19 -19.53 -6.72
C SER A 41 17.96 -18.76 -6.23
N VAL A 42 16.89 -18.71 -7.03
CA VAL A 42 15.64 -18.05 -6.62
C VAL A 42 15.02 -18.74 -5.41
N LEU A 43 14.96 -20.06 -5.39
CA LEU A 43 14.43 -20.82 -4.25
C LEU A 43 15.28 -20.61 -2.98
N ALA A 44 16.61 -20.65 -3.11
CA ALA A 44 17.52 -20.43 -2.01
C ALA A 44 17.36 -19.02 -1.43
N LEU A 45 17.28 -18.00 -2.28
CA LEU A 45 17.03 -16.62 -1.85
C LEU A 45 15.66 -16.48 -1.16
N PHE A 46 14.62 -17.12 -1.71
CA PHE A 46 13.27 -17.07 -1.14
C PHE A 46 13.22 -17.71 0.25
N VAL A 47 13.79 -18.92 0.40
CA VAL A 47 13.85 -19.63 1.68
C VAL A 47 14.72 -18.86 2.68
N PHE A 48 15.89 -18.38 2.26
CA PHE A 48 16.78 -17.60 3.10
C PHE A 48 16.09 -16.34 3.61
N ALA A 49 15.48 -15.54 2.72
CA ALA A 49 14.75 -14.34 3.11
C ALA A 49 13.59 -14.66 4.06
N GLY A 50 12.80 -15.71 3.77
CA GLY A 50 11.70 -16.13 4.64
C GLY A 50 12.15 -16.53 6.04
N VAL A 51 13.26 -17.29 6.14
CA VAL A 51 13.86 -17.67 7.44
C VAL A 51 14.37 -16.44 8.18
N VAL A 52 15.09 -15.54 7.50
CA VAL A 52 15.60 -14.31 8.12
C VAL A 52 14.47 -13.44 8.63
N ILE A 53 13.39 -13.24 7.84
CA ILE A 53 12.20 -12.50 8.28
C ILE A 53 11.58 -13.15 9.51
N ALA A 54 11.36 -14.47 9.49
CA ALA A 54 10.75 -15.19 10.62
C ALA A 54 11.57 -15.07 11.91
N LEU A 55 12.90 -15.18 11.81
CA LEU A 55 13.80 -15.06 12.96
C LEU A 55 13.98 -13.62 13.45
N SER A 56 13.72 -12.62 12.59
CA SER A 56 13.96 -11.20 12.90
C SER A 56 12.70 -10.44 13.31
N ALA A 57 11.51 -10.90 12.91
CA ALA A 57 10.25 -10.17 13.10
C ALA A 57 9.91 -9.91 14.58
N GLU A 58 9.97 -10.95 15.42
CA GLU A 58 9.68 -10.83 16.86
C GLU A 58 10.75 -9.99 17.60
N PRO A 59 12.06 -10.26 17.46
CA PRO A 59 13.09 -9.40 18.05
C PRO A 59 13.04 -7.95 17.59
N PHE A 60 12.64 -7.69 16.34
CA PHE A 60 12.45 -6.35 15.83
C PHE A 60 11.27 -5.64 16.51
N ALA A 61 10.12 -6.30 16.61
CA ALA A 61 8.92 -5.74 17.25
C ALA A 61 9.18 -5.46 18.74
N ASP A 62 9.74 -6.41 19.47
CA ASP A 62 10.07 -6.26 20.89
C ASP A 62 11.13 -5.18 21.11
N GLY A 63 12.18 -5.18 20.28
CA GLY A 63 13.25 -4.20 20.34
C GLY A 63 12.75 -2.78 20.10
N LEU A 64 11.79 -2.61 19.18
CA LEU A 64 11.15 -1.34 18.88
C LEU A 64 10.36 -0.81 20.08
N VAL A 65 9.48 -1.62 20.66
CA VAL A 65 8.66 -1.26 21.83
C VAL A 65 9.53 -0.96 23.05
N HIS A 66 10.48 -1.84 23.36
CA HIS A 66 11.37 -1.70 24.51
C HIS A 66 12.28 -0.47 24.41
N THR A 67 12.79 -0.17 23.21
CA THR A 67 13.56 1.05 22.97
C THR A 67 12.68 2.29 23.12
N GLY A 68 11.46 2.23 22.60
CA GLY A 68 10.44 3.26 22.77
C GLY A 68 10.17 3.63 24.22
N ALA A 69 9.87 2.62 25.03
CA ALA A 69 9.61 2.78 26.46
C ALA A 69 10.79 3.43 27.20
N ARG A 70 12.03 3.07 26.86
CA ARG A 70 13.24 3.68 27.44
C ARG A 70 13.44 5.14 27.04
N LEU A 71 12.97 5.52 25.86
CA LEU A 71 13.06 6.89 25.32
C LEU A 71 11.82 7.74 25.66
N GLY A 72 10.82 7.17 26.34
CA GLY A 72 9.55 7.84 26.62
C GLY A 72 8.71 8.11 25.38
N ILE A 73 8.87 7.30 24.33
CA ILE A 73 8.08 7.39 23.09
C ILE A 73 6.89 6.45 23.20
N ASP A 74 5.70 6.95 22.84
CA ASP A 74 4.46 6.19 22.79
C ASP A 74 4.58 4.94 21.90
N GLU A 75 4.23 3.78 22.45
CA GLU A 75 4.31 2.49 21.74
C GLU A 75 3.44 2.48 20.49
N PHE A 76 2.29 3.12 20.53
CA PHE A 76 1.40 3.20 19.39
C PHE A 76 2.03 4.01 18.25
N LEU A 77 2.72 5.12 18.53
CA LEU A 77 3.47 5.86 17.50
C LEU A 77 4.50 4.95 16.81
N LEU A 78 5.20 4.12 17.57
CA LEU A 78 6.23 3.22 17.05
C LEU A 78 5.62 2.10 16.21
N VAL A 79 4.59 1.44 16.72
CA VAL A 79 3.92 0.33 16.02
C VAL A 79 3.14 0.81 14.79
N GLN A 80 2.51 1.98 14.85
CA GLN A 80 1.70 2.49 13.75
C GLN A 80 2.53 3.19 12.67
N TRP A 81 3.62 3.88 13.03
CA TRP A 81 4.34 4.71 12.06
C TRP A 81 5.76 4.21 11.80
N LEU A 82 6.53 3.92 12.84
CA LEU A 82 7.93 3.55 12.66
C LEU A 82 8.09 2.13 12.10
N ALA A 83 7.31 1.16 12.60
CA ALA A 83 7.37 -0.22 12.10
C ALA A 83 6.98 -0.29 10.61
N PRO A 84 5.85 0.28 10.15
CA PRO A 84 5.50 0.26 8.74
C PRO A 84 6.47 1.05 7.88
N LEU A 85 6.96 2.21 8.36
CA LEU A 85 7.98 2.96 7.62
C LEU A 85 9.21 2.08 7.37
N ALA A 86 9.72 1.39 8.38
CA ALA A 86 10.87 0.52 8.24
C ALA A 86 10.60 -0.69 7.32
N SER A 87 9.44 -1.34 7.45
CA SER A 87 9.11 -2.54 6.67
C SER A 87 8.74 -2.25 5.22
N GLU A 88 8.15 -1.09 4.93
CA GLU A 88 7.66 -0.71 3.60
C GLU A 88 8.69 0.11 2.80
N THR A 89 9.73 0.67 3.45
CA THR A 89 10.78 1.46 2.78
C THR A 89 11.43 0.73 1.60
N PRO A 90 11.78 -0.58 1.67
CA PRO A 90 12.34 -1.29 0.53
C PRO A 90 11.43 -1.27 -0.71
N GLU A 91 10.12 -1.39 -0.50
CA GLU A 91 9.14 -1.34 -1.58
C GLU A 91 9.01 0.08 -2.18
N PHE A 92 8.88 1.09 -1.32
CA PHE A 92 8.84 2.49 -1.77
C PHE A 92 10.09 2.88 -2.56
N LEU A 93 11.26 2.40 -2.15
CA LEU A 93 12.51 2.63 -2.87
C LEU A 93 12.46 2.05 -4.28
N VAL A 94 11.96 0.82 -4.44
CA VAL A 94 11.82 0.19 -5.77
C VAL A 94 10.83 0.97 -6.63
N ALA A 95 9.68 1.37 -6.09
CA ALA A 95 8.69 2.18 -6.83
C ALA A 95 9.28 3.54 -7.26
N ALA A 96 10.03 4.21 -6.37
CA ALA A 96 10.68 5.48 -6.68
C ALA A 96 11.76 5.32 -7.77
N LEU A 97 12.57 4.25 -7.71
CA LEU A 97 13.58 3.95 -8.74
C LEU A 97 12.93 3.68 -10.10
N LEU A 98 11.77 3.02 -10.14
CA LEU A 98 11.01 2.82 -11.37
C LEU A 98 10.49 4.15 -11.92
N ALA A 99 9.91 4.99 -11.06
CA ALA A 99 9.43 6.32 -11.46
C ALA A 99 10.55 7.21 -12.01
N LEU A 100 11.72 7.25 -11.33
CA LEU A 100 12.90 8.00 -11.78
C LEU A 100 13.48 7.50 -13.11
N ARG A 101 13.15 6.27 -13.51
CA ARG A 101 13.54 5.68 -14.80
C ARG A 101 12.47 5.82 -15.88
N GLY A 102 11.46 6.67 -15.67
CA GLY A 102 10.34 6.84 -16.60
C GLY A 102 9.30 5.72 -16.55
N LYS A 103 9.45 4.73 -15.67
CA LYS A 103 8.49 3.62 -15.49
C LYS A 103 7.46 3.92 -14.39
N ALA A 104 6.90 5.15 -14.40
CA ALA A 104 6.00 5.63 -13.36
C ALA A 104 4.72 4.78 -13.22
N VAL A 105 4.13 4.34 -14.34
CA VAL A 105 2.95 3.46 -14.34
C VAL A 105 3.25 2.12 -13.65
N THR A 106 4.44 1.54 -13.90
CA THR A 106 4.87 0.31 -13.24
C THR A 106 5.06 0.53 -11.74
N GLY A 107 5.69 1.64 -11.35
CA GLY A 107 5.87 2.00 -9.94
C GLY A 107 4.54 2.19 -9.20
N ILE A 108 3.58 2.89 -9.80
CA ILE A 108 2.23 3.06 -9.23
C ILE A 108 1.50 1.72 -9.17
N THR A 109 1.57 0.90 -10.21
CA THR A 109 0.93 -0.43 -10.24
C THR A 109 1.44 -1.34 -9.12
N LEU A 110 2.76 -1.29 -8.84
CA LEU A 110 3.38 -1.99 -7.70
C LEU A 110 2.73 -1.55 -6.37
N LEU A 111 2.72 -0.24 -6.10
CA LEU A 111 2.17 0.32 -4.86
C LEU A 111 0.66 0.05 -4.71
N LEU A 112 -0.10 0.10 -5.80
CA LEU A 112 -1.52 -0.24 -5.78
C LEU A 112 -1.76 -1.72 -5.47
N SER A 113 -0.97 -2.61 -6.06
CA SER A 113 -1.06 -4.04 -5.77
C SER A 113 -0.74 -4.34 -4.31
N ALA A 114 0.30 -3.73 -3.76
CA ALA A 114 0.62 -3.86 -2.34
C ALA A 114 -0.48 -3.30 -1.43
N LYS A 115 -1.08 -2.15 -1.79
CA LYS A 115 -2.21 -1.61 -1.02
C LYS A 115 -3.41 -2.56 -1.03
N VAL A 116 -3.74 -3.17 -2.17
CA VAL A 116 -4.80 -4.18 -2.26
C VAL A 116 -4.47 -5.37 -1.34
N ASN A 117 -3.25 -5.89 -1.38
CA ASN A 117 -2.81 -6.98 -0.52
C ASN A 117 -2.91 -6.62 0.98
N GLN A 118 -2.43 -5.44 1.38
CA GLN A 118 -2.48 -4.94 2.75
C GLN A 118 -3.94 -4.76 3.25
N TRP A 119 -4.84 -4.23 2.43
CA TRP A 119 -6.24 -4.04 2.82
C TRP A 119 -7.12 -5.29 2.71
N THR A 120 -6.58 -6.41 2.24
CA THR A 120 -7.40 -7.62 2.07
C THR A 120 -6.75 -8.80 2.76
N LEU A 121 -5.63 -9.28 2.26
CA LEU A 121 -4.96 -10.45 2.79
C LEU A 121 -4.41 -10.20 4.20
N LEU A 122 -3.70 -9.09 4.42
CA LEU A 122 -3.11 -8.77 5.72
C LEU A 122 -4.19 -8.52 6.77
N ILE A 123 -5.17 -7.65 6.50
CA ILE A 123 -6.23 -7.39 7.50
C ILE A 123 -7.12 -8.61 7.71
N GLY A 124 -7.33 -9.44 6.68
CA GLY A 124 -8.02 -10.71 6.80
C GLY A 124 -7.25 -11.77 7.59
N SER A 125 -5.92 -11.70 7.65
CA SER A 125 -5.09 -12.67 8.36
C SER A 125 -4.93 -12.35 9.85
N LEU A 126 -5.06 -11.09 10.28
CA LEU A 126 -4.93 -10.71 11.71
C LEU A 126 -5.90 -11.47 12.63
N PRO A 127 -7.23 -11.54 12.37
CA PRO A 127 -8.13 -12.31 13.24
C PRO A 127 -7.87 -13.82 13.21
N LEU A 128 -7.34 -14.34 12.10
CA LEU A 128 -6.94 -15.76 12.00
C LEU A 128 -5.71 -16.03 12.84
N ALA A 129 -4.69 -15.19 12.75
CA ALA A 129 -3.50 -15.28 13.59
C ALA A 129 -3.86 -15.16 15.08
N PHE A 130 -4.77 -14.24 15.42
CA PHE A 130 -5.29 -14.09 16.78
C PHE A 130 -6.00 -15.36 17.28
N SER A 131 -6.91 -15.94 16.49
CA SER A 131 -7.58 -17.20 16.84
C SER A 131 -6.59 -18.36 17.01
N LEU A 132 -5.59 -18.46 16.12
CA LEU A 132 -4.56 -19.49 16.22
C LEU A 132 -3.71 -19.32 17.49
N GLY A 133 -3.31 -18.09 17.82
CA GLY A 133 -2.57 -17.78 19.05
C GLY A 133 -3.39 -18.02 20.32
N ALA A 134 -4.71 -17.77 20.27
CA ALA A 134 -5.64 -18.04 21.37
C ALA A 134 -5.95 -19.54 21.57
N GLY A 135 -5.65 -20.39 20.58
CA GLY A 135 -5.95 -21.83 20.62
C GLY A 135 -7.44 -22.17 20.40
N HIS A 136 -8.28 -21.18 20.12
CA HIS A 136 -9.70 -21.36 19.79
C HIS A 136 -10.17 -20.25 18.85
N LEU A 137 -11.32 -20.46 18.19
CA LEU A 137 -11.91 -19.41 17.36
C LEU A 137 -12.32 -18.21 18.23
N ALA A 138 -11.75 -17.06 17.92
CA ALA A 138 -11.98 -15.82 18.64
C ALA A 138 -11.94 -14.63 17.67
N GLY A 139 -12.84 -13.67 17.86
CA GLY A 139 -12.75 -12.40 17.15
C GLY A 139 -11.59 -11.57 17.71
N LEU A 140 -10.86 -10.87 16.83
CA LEU A 140 -9.89 -9.86 17.25
C LEU A 140 -10.67 -8.69 17.87
N PRO A 141 -10.54 -8.42 19.19
CA PRO A 141 -11.24 -7.31 19.81
C PRO A 141 -10.67 -5.99 19.29
N LEU A 142 -11.55 -5.03 18.99
CA LEU A 142 -11.17 -3.67 18.63
C LEU A 142 -11.73 -2.71 19.67
N ASP A 143 -10.87 -1.88 20.23
CA ASP A 143 -11.29 -0.77 21.09
C ASP A 143 -11.84 0.41 20.26
N ALA A 144 -12.31 1.46 20.94
CA ALA A 144 -12.87 2.64 20.27
C ALA A 144 -11.85 3.35 19.37
N ARG A 145 -10.57 3.38 19.77
CA ARG A 145 -9.48 4.00 19.02
C ARG A 145 -9.17 3.20 17.77
N GLN A 146 -8.96 1.90 17.89
CA GLN A 146 -8.71 0.99 16.77
C GLN A 146 -9.87 1.01 15.78
N THR A 147 -11.11 1.05 16.27
CA THR A 147 -12.30 1.22 15.41
C THR A 147 -12.25 2.54 14.64
N GLY A 148 -11.88 3.64 15.30
CA GLY A 148 -11.68 4.95 14.67
C GLY A 148 -10.56 4.96 13.63
N GLU A 149 -9.42 4.33 13.91
CA GLU A 149 -8.28 4.22 12.98
C GLU A 149 -8.63 3.34 11.76
N VAL A 150 -9.41 2.26 11.95
CA VAL A 150 -9.96 1.43 10.86
C VAL A 150 -10.89 2.27 9.98
N LEU A 151 -11.80 3.04 10.58
CA LEU A 151 -12.71 3.92 9.84
C LEU A 151 -11.94 4.99 9.05
N LEU A 152 -10.96 5.65 9.67
CA LEU A 152 -10.11 6.64 9.03
C LEU A 152 -9.36 6.05 7.84
N THR A 153 -8.75 4.89 8.03
CA THR A 153 -8.00 4.20 6.97
C THR A 153 -8.93 3.76 5.83
N ALA A 154 -10.15 3.32 6.13
CA ALA A 154 -11.16 2.97 5.14
C ALA A 154 -11.62 4.21 4.35
N ALA A 155 -11.87 5.33 5.04
CA ALA A 155 -12.23 6.61 4.44
C ALA A 155 -11.13 7.14 3.52
N GLN A 156 -9.87 7.13 3.97
CA GLN A 156 -8.71 7.49 3.15
C GLN A 156 -8.61 6.58 1.92
N SER A 157 -8.88 5.29 2.07
CA SER A 157 -8.82 4.33 0.96
C SER A 157 -9.95 4.57 -0.06
N LEU A 158 -11.15 4.91 0.40
CA LEU A 158 -12.23 5.37 -0.49
C LEU A 158 -11.82 6.60 -1.28
N PHE A 159 -11.22 7.60 -0.63
CA PHE A 159 -10.73 8.79 -1.32
C PHE A 159 -9.59 8.47 -2.30
N GLY A 160 -8.64 7.61 -1.93
CA GLY A 160 -7.58 7.17 -2.84
C GLY A 160 -8.12 6.44 -4.07
N VAL A 161 -9.12 5.57 -3.90
CA VAL A 161 -9.82 4.92 -5.03
C VAL A 161 -10.54 5.96 -5.89
N ALA A 162 -11.18 6.97 -5.29
CA ALA A 162 -11.87 8.03 -6.00
C ALA A 162 -10.93 8.89 -6.86
N VAL A 163 -9.74 9.22 -6.33
CA VAL A 163 -8.68 9.93 -7.07
C VAL A 163 -8.23 9.10 -8.29
N LEU A 164 -8.09 7.79 -8.13
CA LEU A 164 -7.68 6.91 -9.23
C LEU A 164 -8.81 6.59 -10.23
N ALA A 165 -10.07 6.86 -9.88
CA ALA A 165 -11.22 6.53 -10.71
C ALA A 165 -11.30 7.34 -12.01
N SER A 166 -10.63 8.50 -12.07
CA SER A 166 -10.50 9.33 -13.27
C SER A 166 -9.45 8.78 -14.26
N LEU A 167 -8.60 7.82 -13.84
CA LEU A 167 -7.43 7.33 -14.58
C LEU A 167 -6.36 8.40 -14.88
N SER A 168 -6.48 9.58 -14.29
CA SER A 168 -5.48 10.66 -14.33
C SER A 168 -5.01 10.92 -12.91
N PHE A 169 -3.73 10.71 -12.63
CA PHE A 169 -3.15 10.97 -11.31
C PHE A 169 -2.31 12.25 -11.36
N GLU A 170 -2.91 13.39 -10.97
CA GLU A 170 -2.24 14.68 -10.99
C GLU A 170 -1.40 14.91 -9.73
N LEU A 171 -0.34 15.71 -9.84
CA LEU A 171 0.49 16.10 -8.69
C LEU A 171 -0.34 16.83 -7.63
N SER A 172 -1.34 17.62 -8.04
CA SER A 172 -2.26 18.33 -7.15
C SER A 172 -3.04 17.37 -6.23
N GLU A 173 -3.55 16.27 -6.79
CA GLU A 173 -4.31 15.24 -6.08
C GLU A 173 -3.39 14.42 -5.15
N ALA A 174 -2.19 14.09 -5.61
CA ALA A 174 -1.16 13.45 -4.80
C ALA A 174 -0.76 14.33 -3.60
N MET A 175 -0.56 15.63 -3.83
CA MET A 175 -0.24 16.59 -2.77
C MET A 175 -1.41 16.82 -1.82
N LEU A 176 -2.66 16.76 -2.30
CA LEU A 176 -3.84 16.83 -1.44
C LEU A 176 -3.92 15.60 -0.52
N LEU A 177 -3.76 14.40 -1.07
CA LEU A 177 -3.70 13.15 -0.30
C LEU A 177 -2.60 13.19 0.77
N ALA A 178 -1.37 13.54 0.35
CA ALA A 178 -0.22 13.66 1.23
C ALA A 178 -0.41 14.75 2.29
N GLY A 179 -0.98 15.89 1.91
CA GLY A 179 -1.22 17.03 2.78
C GLY A 179 -2.21 16.71 3.89
N ILE A 180 -3.36 16.09 3.57
CA ILE A 180 -4.34 15.67 4.59
C ILE A 180 -3.74 14.61 5.50
N PHE A 181 -2.98 13.65 4.93
CA PHE A 181 -2.30 12.62 5.71
C PHE A 181 -1.28 13.20 6.70
N VAL A 182 -0.39 14.09 6.25
CA VAL A 182 0.60 14.74 7.13
C VAL A 182 -0.08 15.61 8.18
N ALA A 183 -1.13 16.33 7.80
CA ALA A 183 -1.91 17.14 8.74
C ALA A 183 -2.55 16.25 9.82
N GLN A 184 -3.12 15.10 9.45
CA GLN A 184 -3.68 14.14 10.40
C GLN A 184 -2.61 13.50 11.29
N LEU A 185 -1.45 13.15 10.73
CA LEU A 185 -0.32 12.60 11.49
C LEU A 185 0.16 13.59 12.57
N ILE A 186 0.35 14.86 12.19
CA ILE A 186 0.79 15.91 13.12
C ILE A 186 -0.31 16.22 14.13
N ALA A 187 -1.56 16.40 13.67
CA ALA A 187 -2.69 16.66 14.54
C ALA A 187 -2.84 15.53 15.57
N GLY A 188 -2.78 14.28 15.14
CA GLY A 188 -2.87 13.13 16.03
C GLY A 188 -1.72 13.00 17.00
N GLY A 189 -0.48 13.25 16.56
CA GLY A 189 0.67 13.29 17.47
C GLY A 189 0.53 14.40 18.53
N VAL A 190 0.22 15.63 18.09
CA VAL A 190 0.13 16.81 18.95
C VAL A 190 -1.07 16.74 19.89
N LEU A 191 -2.25 16.39 19.38
CA LEU A 191 -3.49 16.30 20.14
C LEU A 191 -3.39 15.20 21.21
N ARG A 192 -2.80 14.05 20.88
CA ARG A 192 -2.58 12.97 21.85
C ARG A 192 -1.55 13.35 22.92
N ALA A 193 -0.46 14.03 22.53
CA ALA A 193 0.49 14.57 23.48
C ALA A 193 -0.15 15.63 24.41
N ALA A 194 -1.08 16.45 23.91
CA ALA A 194 -1.70 17.52 24.66
C ALA A 194 -2.88 17.06 25.56
N LEU A 195 -3.67 16.07 25.12
CA LEU A 195 -4.94 15.69 25.76
C LEU A 195 -4.87 14.42 26.63
N HIS A 196 -3.66 13.87 26.87
CA HIS A 196 -3.36 12.71 27.73
C HIS A 196 -4.61 12.07 28.39
N GLU A 197 -5.10 11.01 27.77
CA GLU A 197 -6.23 10.16 28.23
C GLU A 197 -7.66 10.71 28.13
N SER A 198 -7.93 11.82 27.43
CA SER A 198 -9.31 12.22 27.15
C SER A 198 -9.95 11.41 26.01
N GLU A 199 -11.19 10.90 26.19
CA GLU A 199 -12.01 10.31 25.12
C GLU A 199 -12.14 11.23 23.88
N SER A 200 -12.00 12.54 24.10
CA SER A 200 -12.03 13.56 23.02
C SER A 200 -10.86 13.46 22.05
N ALA A 201 -9.77 12.76 22.39
CA ALA A 201 -8.62 12.57 21.52
C ALA A 201 -8.97 11.80 20.22
N ASN A 202 -10.02 10.97 20.24
CA ASN A 202 -10.45 10.21 19.06
C ASN A 202 -11.33 11.02 18.10
N ILE A 203 -11.81 12.21 18.50
CA ILE A 203 -12.71 13.03 17.67
C ILE A 203 -12.04 13.39 16.34
N GLU A 204 -10.73 13.63 16.34
CA GLU A 204 -9.97 13.91 15.12
C GLU A 204 -10.12 12.81 14.07
N LEU A 205 -10.16 11.54 14.50
CA LEU A 205 -10.24 10.39 13.59
C LEU A 205 -11.56 10.44 12.82
N TYR A 206 -12.66 10.72 13.52
CA TYR A 206 -13.98 10.83 12.92
C TYR A 206 -14.11 12.07 12.02
N VAL A 207 -13.59 13.22 12.45
CA VAL A 207 -13.63 14.45 11.65
C VAL A 207 -12.86 14.26 10.34
N VAL A 208 -11.63 13.74 10.40
CA VAL A 208 -10.82 13.51 9.20
C VAL A 208 -11.42 12.40 8.34
N SER A 209 -12.02 11.36 8.94
CA SER A 209 -12.77 10.33 8.19
C SER A 209 -13.91 10.95 7.37
N ILE A 210 -14.69 11.86 7.96
CA ILE A 210 -15.78 12.56 7.26
C ILE A 210 -15.21 13.38 6.10
N ILE A 211 -14.11 14.10 6.31
CA ILE A 211 -13.44 14.87 5.24
C ILE A 211 -13.07 13.95 4.08
N TYR A 212 -12.40 12.83 4.34
CA TYR A 212 -12.04 11.86 3.30
C TYR A 212 -13.26 11.27 2.59
N ILE A 213 -14.33 10.94 3.31
CA ILE A 213 -15.57 10.42 2.70
C ILE A 213 -16.19 11.47 1.79
N VAL A 214 -16.33 12.72 2.25
CA VAL A 214 -16.91 13.81 1.45
C VAL A 214 -16.07 14.05 0.19
N LEU A 215 -14.74 14.14 0.32
CA LEU A 215 -13.85 14.31 -0.83
C LEU A 215 -13.92 13.11 -1.78
N GLY A 216 -13.94 11.88 -1.25
CA GLY A 216 -14.10 10.66 -2.05
C GLY A 216 -15.39 10.65 -2.85
N LEU A 217 -16.51 11.02 -2.23
CA LEU A 217 -17.80 11.10 -2.91
C LEU A 217 -17.82 12.21 -3.98
N LEU A 218 -17.21 13.36 -3.70
CA LEU A 218 -17.07 14.43 -4.68
C LEU A 218 -16.25 13.98 -5.89
N PHE A 219 -15.09 13.37 -5.67
CA PHE A 219 -14.23 12.87 -6.76
C PHE A 219 -14.92 11.76 -7.58
N LEU A 220 -15.58 10.81 -6.92
CA LEU A 220 -16.38 9.79 -7.61
C LEU A 220 -17.52 10.39 -8.43
N PHE A 221 -18.16 11.45 -7.95
CA PHE A 221 -19.21 12.15 -8.69
C PHE A 221 -18.67 12.83 -9.94
N HIS A 222 -17.46 13.41 -9.88
CA HIS A 222 -16.80 13.98 -11.05
C HIS A 222 -16.32 12.88 -12.02
N ALA A 223 -15.83 11.75 -11.51
CA ALA A 223 -15.36 10.61 -12.30
C ALA A 223 -16.49 9.66 -12.78
N ARG A 224 -17.77 9.98 -12.50
CA ARG A 224 -18.91 9.07 -12.74
C ARG A 224 -19.03 8.60 -14.19
N ASP A 225 -18.67 9.44 -15.15
CA ASP A 225 -18.82 9.12 -16.57
C ASP A 225 -17.69 8.17 -17.03
N THR A 226 -16.48 8.36 -16.52
CA THR A 226 -15.36 7.41 -16.69
C THR A 226 -15.67 6.06 -16.05
N LEU A 227 -16.20 6.06 -14.82
CA LEU A 227 -16.56 4.83 -14.12
C LEU A 227 -17.66 4.05 -14.85
N ARG A 228 -18.67 4.74 -15.39
CA ARG A 228 -19.72 4.13 -16.22
C ARG A 228 -19.16 3.45 -17.47
N ARG A 229 -18.15 4.03 -18.12
CA ARG A 229 -17.47 3.42 -19.28
C ARG A 229 -16.69 2.18 -18.86
N LEU A 230 -15.94 2.26 -17.76
CA LEU A 230 -15.16 1.14 -17.23
C LEU A 230 -16.04 -0.08 -16.89
N VAL A 231 -17.17 0.16 -16.22
CA VAL A 231 -18.12 -0.92 -15.83
C VAL A 231 -18.82 -1.53 -17.05
N ARG A 232 -19.03 -0.76 -18.12
CA ARG A 232 -19.64 -1.25 -19.37
C ARG A 232 -18.68 -2.09 -20.22
N GLY A 233 -17.40 -2.17 -19.86
CA GLY A 233 -16.41 -2.95 -20.60
C GLY A 233 -15.98 -2.29 -21.92
N ASP A 234 -16.21 -0.99 -22.09
CA ASP A 234 -15.65 -0.21 -23.20
C ASP A 234 -14.15 -0.02 -22.97
N HIS A 235 -13.39 -1.09 -23.23
CA HIS A 235 -11.93 -1.07 -23.26
C HIS A 235 -11.46 -0.43 -24.56
N THR A 236 -11.71 0.86 -24.76
CA THR A 236 -10.75 1.68 -25.51
C THR A 236 -9.54 1.84 -24.61
N VAL A 237 -8.72 0.79 -24.55
CA VAL A 237 -7.36 0.87 -24.05
C VAL A 237 -6.69 1.91 -24.94
N MET A 238 -6.32 3.06 -24.35
CA MET A 238 -5.33 3.92 -24.99
C MET A 238 -4.09 3.05 -25.18
N GLU A 239 -3.79 2.70 -26.42
CA GLU A 239 -2.62 1.92 -26.75
C GLU A 239 -1.39 2.69 -26.24
N PRO A 240 -0.46 2.07 -25.49
CA PRO A 240 0.76 2.73 -25.01
C PRO A 240 1.62 3.33 -26.13
N THR A 241 1.32 3.01 -27.39
CA THR A 241 2.01 3.46 -28.60
C THR A 241 1.96 4.97 -28.83
N ASP A 242 1.05 5.70 -28.17
CA ASP A 242 0.91 7.16 -28.35
C ASP A 242 1.74 8.00 -27.35
N LEU A 243 2.43 7.39 -26.38
CA LEU A 243 3.22 8.12 -25.36
C LEU A 243 4.73 8.14 -25.59
N ASP A 244 5.24 7.28 -26.49
CA ASP A 244 6.68 7.17 -26.80
C ASP A 244 7.05 7.64 -28.23
N GLY A 245 6.10 8.23 -28.97
CA GLY A 245 6.19 8.47 -30.42
C GLY A 245 6.83 9.78 -30.93
N GLU A 246 7.29 10.69 -30.06
CA GLU A 246 7.82 12.01 -30.50
C GLU A 246 9.30 12.26 -30.16
N ALA A 247 10.16 11.25 -30.26
CA ALA A 247 11.61 11.44 -30.10
C ALA A 247 12.49 10.87 -31.24
N GLU A 248 11.94 10.69 -32.45
CA GLU A 248 12.75 10.51 -33.67
C GLU A 248 12.65 11.76 -34.57
N GLN A 249 13.52 12.74 -34.32
CA GLN A 249 13.97 13.63 -35.40
C GLN A 249 15.17 12.96 -36.09
N PRO A 250 15.07 12.61 -37.39
CA PRO A 250 16.21 12.10 -38.13
C PRO A 250 17.20 13.22 -38.41
N TYR A 251 18.47 12.97 -38.08
CA TYR A 251 19.60 13.69 -38.68
C TYR A 251 19.48 13.62 -40.21
N ALA A 252 19.27 14.76 -40.86
CA ALA A 252 19.35 14.89 -42.31
C ALA A 252 20.17 16.14 -42.67
N ALA A 253 21.29 15.85 -43.35
CA ALA A 253 22.26 16.71 -44.03
C ALA A 253 23.26 17.50 -43.15
#